data_AF-A0A6M0CD95-F1
#
_entry.id   AF-A0A6M0CD95-F1
#
_cell.length_a   1.000
_cell.length_b   1.000
_cell.length_c   1.000
_cell.angle_alpha   90.00
_cell.angle_beta   90.00
_cell.angle_gamma   90.00
#
_symmetry.space_group_name_H-M   'P 1'
#
loop_
_entity.id
_entity.type
_entity.pdbx_description
1 polymer ?
#
loop_
_entity_poly.entity_id
_entity_poly.type
_entity_poly.pdbx_seq_one_letter_code
_entity_poly.pdbx_strand_id
1 'polypeptide(L)'
;MNNNTTYRKILILSANPKSTSSLRLDEEMREIKEGLRRSPSRDLFLIESAEATRYRDIRRAILDYQPNIVHFSGHGAGHDGLVFEDETGSQKLVDTEALAGLFQLFSEQVECVVLNACYSEYQAQEIVKYINYVIGMSQAI
;
A
#
# COMPACT_ATOMS: atom_id res chain seq x y z
N MET A 1 -32.87 -12.75 -8.63
CA MET A 1 -32.27 -11.40 -8.63
C MET A 1 -30.82 -11.58 -8.21
N ASN A 2 -29.89 -11.57 -9.16
CA ASN A 2 -28.47 -11.67 -8.84
C ASN A 2 -27.99 -10.27 -8.46
N ASN A 3 -27.98 -9.97 -7.17
CA ASN A 3 -27.25 -8.81 -6.66
C ASN A 3 -25.75 -9.14 -6.75
N ASN A 4 -25.19 -9.02 -7.94
CA ASN A 4 -23.75 -9.05 -8.14
C ASN A 4 -23.22 -7.69 -7.69
N THR A 5 -23.22 -7.46 -6.38
CA THR A 5 -22.55 -6.30 -5.81
C THR A 5 -21.06 -6.50 -6.05
N THR A 6 -20.50 -5.83 -7.04
CA THR A 6 -19.05 -5.82 -7.25
C THR A 6 -18.43 -5.03 -6.10
N TYR A 7 -17.91 -5.73 -5.11
CA TYR A 7 -17.15 -5.15 -4.02
C TYR A 7 -15.75 -4.77 -4.51
N ARG A 8 -15.21 -3.67 -4.00
CA ARG A 8 -13.82 -3.29 -4.23
C ARG A 8 -12.94 -3.88 -3.15
N LYS A 9 -11.86 -4.54 -3.53
CA LYS A 9 -10.89 -5.08 -2.58
C LYS A 9 -9.83 -4.04 -2.25
N ILE A 10 -9.64 -3.81 -0.95
CA ILE A 10 -8.54 -3.03 -0.38
C ILE A 10 -7.52 -4.03 0.15
N LEU A 11 -6.32 -4.03 -0.41
CA LEU A 11 -5.19 -4.78 0.12
C LEU A 11 -4.32 -3.83 0.94
N ILE A 12 -4.25 -4.07 2.24
CA ILE A 12 -3.38 -3.35 3.15
C ILE A 12 -2.06 -4.12 3.27
N LEU A 13 -0.98 -3.46 2.89
CA LEU A 13 0.38 -3.96 2.89
C LEU A 13 1.19 -3.20 3.92
N SER A 14 2.04 -3.90 4.66
CA SER A 14 2.89 -3.27 5.64
C SER A 14 4.34 -3.76 5.58
N ALA A 15 5.28 -2.84 5.83
CA ALA A 15 6.70 -3.13 5.95
C ALA A 15 7.25 -2.49 7.24
N ASN A 16 7.87 -3.31 8.09
CA ASN A 16 8.47 -2.88 9.35
C ASN A 16 9.83 -3.57 9.55
N PRO A 17 10.88 -3.16 8.81
CA PRO A 17 12.19 -3.81 8.86
C PRO A 17 12.76 -3.81 10.28
N LYS A 18 13.41 -4.90 10.68
CA LYS A 18 13.96 -5.06 12.05
C LYS A 18 14.99 -4.00 12.45
N SER A 19 15.62 -3.36 11.47
CA SER A 19 16.65 -2.34 11.69
C SER A 19 16.10 -0.91 11.79
N THR A 20 14.78 -0.70 11.74
CA THR A 20 14.13 0.63 11.85
C THR A 20 13.36 0.78 13.16
N SER A 21 12.89 2.00 13.44
CA SER A 21 11.98 2.24 14.56
C SER A 21 10.64 1.55 14.30
N SER A 22 10.19 0.70 15.22
CA SER A 22 8.96 -0.07 15.02
C SER A 22 7.72 0.83 14.89
N LEU A 23 6.96 0.61 13.81
CA LEU A 23 5.64 1.22 13.60
C LEU A 23 4.52 0.37 14.23
N ARG A 24 3.46 1.04 14.73
CA ARG A 24 2.27 0.39 15.32
C ARG A 24 1.26 -0.05 14.24
N LEU A 25 1.71 -0.81 13.25
CA LEU A 25 0.91 -1.18 12.07
C LEU A 25 -0.35 -2.00 12.40
N ASP A 26 -0.32 -2.79 13.47
CA ASP A 26 -1.49 -3.51 13.97
C ASP A 26 -2.61 -2.58 14.45
N GLU A 27 -2.23 -1.43 15.03
CA GLU A 27 -3.19 -0.42 15.46
C GLU A 27 -3.78 0.29 14.25
N GLU A 28 -2.95 0.67 13.28
CA GLU A 28 -3.40 1.27 12.02
C GLU A 28 -4.40 0.35 11.28
N MET A 29 -4.07 -0.94 11.15
CA MET A 29 -4.97 -1.95 10.56
C MET A 29 -6.32 -2.02 11.28
N ARG A 30 -6.30 -1.98 12.62
CA ARG A 30 -7.51 -2.01 13.44
C ARG A 30 -8.35 -0.76 13.23
N GLU A 31 -7.73 0.41 13.19
CA GLU A 31 -8.40 1.69 12.98
C GLU A 31 -9.04 1.76 11.58
N ILE A 32 -8.34 1.31 10.53
CA ILE A 32 -8.89 1.26 9.17
C ILE A 32 -10.13 0.35 9.11
N LYS A 33 -10.04 -0.86 9.71
CA LYS A 33 -11.17 -1.80 9.75
C LYS A 33 -12.36 -1.23 10.52
N GLU A 34 -12.12 -0.58 11.66
CA GLU A 34 -13.17 0.08 12.44
C GLU A 34 -13.80 1.27 11.70
N GLY A 35 -12.98 2.07 11.00
CA GLY A 35 -13.44 3.16 10.16
C GLY A 35 -14.36 2.67 9.05
N LEU A 36 -13.96 1.61 8.33
CA LEU A 36 -14.80 1.01 7.29
C LEU A 36 -16.11 0.47 7.88
N ARG A 37 -16.06 -0.23 9.02
CA ARG A 37 -17.25 -0.80 9.68
C ARG A 37 -18.31 0.27 10.01
N ARG A 38 -17.87 1.49 10.32
CA ARG A 38 -18.73 2.63 10.66
C ARG A 38 -19.21 3.41 9.44
N SER A 39 -18.62 3.17 8.26
CA SER A 39 -18.99 3.85 7.02
C SER A 39 -20.38 3.40 6.52
N PRO A 40 -21.21 4.33 6.01
CA PRO A 40 -22.46 3.98 5.31
C PRO A 40 -22.24 3.06 4.10
N SER A 41 -21.03 3.06 3.52
CA SER A 41 -20.67 2.29 2.32
C SER A 41 -19.85 1.02 2.61
N ARG A 42 -19.86 0.52 3.85
CA ARG A 42 -19.06 -0.63 4.29
C ARG A 42 -19.23 -1.88 3.41
N ASP A 43 -20.43 -2.10 2.88
CA ASP A 43 -20.78 -3.29 2.10
C ASP A 43 -20.23 -3.24 0.66
N LEU A 44 -19.61 -2.12 0.26
CA LEU A 44 -18.96 -1.94 -1.05
C LEU A 44 -17.47 -2.34 -1.04
N PHE A 45 -16.90 -2.67 0.12
CA PHE A 45 -15.47 -2.92 0.25
C PHE A 45 -15.17 -4.21 1.01
N LEU A 46 -14.11 -4.90 0.59
CA LEU A 46 -13.50 -6.02 1.30
C LEU A 46 -12.07 -5.64 1.67
N ILE A 47 -11.68 -5.80 2.94
CA ILE A 47 -10.31 -5.56 3.39
C ILE A 47 -9.58 -6.89 3.51
N GLU A 48 -8.47 -6.98 2.78
CA GLU A 48 -7.46 -8.01 2.90
C GLU A 48 -6.17 -7.39 3.44
N SER A 49 -5.35 -8.19 4.10
CA SER A 49 -4.07 -7.71 4.64
C SER A 49 -2.97 -8.74 4.45
N ALA A 50 -1.79 -8.28 4.05
CA ALA A 50 -0.60 -9.12 3.96
C ALA A 50 0.62 -8.37 4.49
N GLU A 51 1.47 -9.06 5.22
CA GLU A 51 2.82 -8.57 5.49
C GLU A 51 3.58 -8.56 4.16
N ALA A 52 4.04 -7.38 3.75
CA ALA A 52 4.84 -7.21 2.53
C ALA A 52 6.19 -6.61 2.92
N THR A 53 6.90 -7.35 3.78
CA THR A 53 8.16 -6.85 4.34
C THR A 53 9.20 -6.65 3.25
N ARG A 54 9.16 -7.39 2.13
CA ARG A 54 10.08 -7.22 1.00
C ARG A 54 9.35 -6.68 -0.22
N TYR A 55 10.08 -5.95 -1.06
CA TYR A 55 9.56 -5.40 -2.32
C TYR A 55 8.85 -6.43 -3.22
N ARG A 56 9.42 -7.64 -3.34
CA ARG A 56 8.83 -8.72 -4.16
C ARG A 56 7.50 -9.22 -3.62
N ASP A 57 7.27 -9.07 -2.31
CA ASP A 57 6.07 -9.56 -1.65
C ASP A 57 4.86 -8.69 -2.03
N ILE A 58 5.09 -7.40 -2.34
CA ILE A 58 4.04 -6.50 -2.88
C ILE A 58 3.48 -7.07 -4.18
N ARG A 59 4.37 -7.36 -5.14
CA ARG A 59 3.97 -7.91 -6.45
C ARG A 59 3.17 -9.20 -6.28
N ARG A 60 3.65 -10.10 -5.43
CA ARG A 60 2.98 -11.38 -5.15
C ARG A 60 1.61 -11.16 -4.52
N ALA A 61 1.50 -10.28 -3.52
CA ALA A 61 0.24 -9.99 -2.87
C ALA A 61 -0.77 -9.36 -3.85
N ILE A 62 -0.35 -8.44 -4.73
CA ILE A 62 -1.26 -7.88 -5.74
C ILE A 62 -1.77 -8.98 -6.69
N LEU A 63 -0.92 -9.94 -7.08
CA LEU A 63 -1.32 -11.08 -7.93
C LEU A 63 -2.26 -12.05 -7.21
N ASP A 64 -1.99 -12.35 -5.94
CA ASP A 64 -2.73 -13.34 -5.15
C ASP A 64 -4.12 -12.81 -4.74
N TYR A 65 -4.19 -11.54 -4.31
CA TYR A 65 -5.43 -10.94 -3.79
C TYR A 65 -6.26 -10.23 -4.87
N GLN A 66 -5.62 -9.83 -5.96
CA GLN A 66 -6.21 -9.03 -7.04
C GLN A 66 -6.99 -7.80 -6.52
N PRO A 67 -6.33 -6.86 -5.80
CA PRO A 67 -7.00 -5.70 -5.23
C PRO A 67 -7.35 -4.63 -6.26
N ASN A 68 -8.37 -3.82 -5.94
CA ASN A 68 -8.67 -2.55 -6.62
C ASN A 68 -7.93 -1.38 -5.96
N ILE A 69 -7.68 -1.47 -4.66
CA ILE A 69 -7.03 -0.43 -3.86
C ILE A 69 -5.86 -1.05 -3.11
N VAL A 70 -4.69 -0.44 -3.19
CA VAL A 70 -3.51 -0.85 -2.39
C VAL A 70 -3.22 0.24 -1.37
N HIS A 71 -3.19 -0.12 -0.09
CA HIS A 71 -2.75 0.77 0.99
C HIS A 71 -1.43 0.24 1.52
N PHE A 72 -0.36 1.00 1.36
CA PHE A 72 0.95 0.66 1.90
C PHE A 72 1.24 1.50 3.14
N SER A 73 1.64 0.84 4.22
CA SER A 73 2.06 1.46 5.48
C SER A 73 3.49 1.06 5.82
N GLY A 74 4.36 2.04 6.01
CA GLY A 74 5.77 1.76 6.26
C GLY A 74 6.62 3.02 6.38
N HIS A 75 7.93 2.84 6.30
CA HIS A 75 8.86 3.96 6.33
C HIS A 75 9.08 4.53 4.94
N GLY A 76 9.17 5.86 4.88
CA GLY A 76 9.57 6.60 3.69
C GLY A 76 10.88 7.35 3.91
N ALA A 77 11.64 7.53 2.83
CA ALA A 77 12.89 8.27 2.79
C ALA A 77 12.80 9.53 1.91
N GLY A 78 11.58 10.08 1.75
CA GLY A 78 11.33 11.21 0.87
C GLY A 78 11.59 10.86 -0.59
N HIS A 79 12.32 11.72 -1.30
CA HIS A 79 12.67 11.51 -2.71
C HIS A 79 13.28 10.12 -2.97
N ASP A 80 14.09 9.63 -2.01
CA ASP A 80 14.90 8.42 -2.18
C ASP A 80 14.07 7.14 -2.26
N GLY A 81 12.80 7.15 -1.80
CA GLY A 81 11.91 6.01 -1.94
C GLY A 81 11.25 5.54 -0.64
N LEU A 82 10.86 4.27 -0.64
CA LEU A 82 10.26 3.59 0.52
C LEU A 82 11.20 2.49 1.03
N VAL A 83 11.10 2.20 2.32
CA VAL A 83 11.98 1.25 3.00
C VAL A 83 11.28 -0.10 3.18
N PHE A 84 11.95 -1.15 2.73
CA PHE A 84 11.54 -2.55 2.82
C PHE A 84 12.64 -3.37 3.51
N GLU A 85 12.47 -4.68 3.56
CA GLU A 85 13.46 -5.66 3.96
C GLU A 85 14.20 -6.26 2.76
N ASP A 86 15.47 -6.61 2.96
CA ASP A 86 16.20 -7.55 2.13
C ASP A 86 16.03 -9.01 2.60
N GLU A 87 16.81 -9.93 2.02
CA GLU A 87 16.77 -11.35 2.39
C GLU A 87 17.20 -11.63 3.84
N THR A 88 17.96 -10.72 4.45
CA THR A 88 18.44 -10.80 5.84
C THR A 88 17.46 -10.17 6.84
N GLY A 89 16.41 -9.49 6.36
CA GLY A 89 15.51 -8.69 7.20
C GLY A 89 16.06 -7.31 7.56
N SER A 90 17.16 -6.89 6.93
CA SER A 90 17.73 -5.55 7.06
C SER A 90 17.02 -4.58 6.13
N GLN A 91 17.05 -3.29 6.46
CA GLN A 91 16.44 -2.28 5.60
C GLN A 91 17.03 -2.27 4.19
N LYS A 92 16.16 -2.15 3.20
CA LYS A 92 16.46 -1.98 1.79
C LYS A 92 15.59 -0.87 1.23
N LEU A 93 16.24 0.15 0.71
CA LEU A 93 15.56 1.22 -0.01
C LEU A 93 15.10 0.70 -1.38
N VAL A 94 13.86 1.02 -1.74
CA VAL A 94 13.34 0.86 -3.09
C VAL A 94 13.02 2.23 -3.62
N ASP A 95 13.69 2.59 -4.72
CA ASP A 95 13.56 3.89 -5.34
C ASP A 95 12.17 4.13 -5.94
N THR A 96 11.92 5.40 -6.23
CA THR A 96 10.64 5.89 -6.73
C THR A 96 10.29 5.28 -8.09
N GLU A 97 11.27 5.18 -8.99
CA GLU A 97 11.08 4.61 -10.32
C GLU A 97 10.68 3.13 -10.27
N ALA A 98 11.30 2.34 -9.38
CA ALA A 98 10.94 0.95 -9.20
C ALA A 98 9.49 0.81 -8.70
N LEU A 99 9.08 1.62 -7.73
CA LEU A 99 7.70 1.62 -7.23
C LEU A 99 6.69 2.00 -8.34
N ALA A 100 6.99 3.02 -9.12
CA ALA A 100 6.14 3.41 -10.25
C ALA A 100 6.06 2.29 -11.31
N GLY A 101 7.19 1.67 -11.65
CA GLY A 101 7.26 0.54 -12.57
C GLY A 101 6.50 -0.69 -12.07
N LEU A 102 6.46 -0.94 -10.75
CA LEU A 102 5.63 -1.99 -10.17
C LEU A 102 4.15 -1.74 -10.43
N PHE A 103 3.66 -0.54 -10.10
CA PHE A 103 2.25 -0.21 -10.27
C PHE A 103 1.83 -0.10 -11.73
N GLN A 104 2.74 0.29 -12.63
CA GLN A 104 2.51 0.23 -14.07
C GLN A 104 2.09 -1.18 -14.54
N LEU A 105 2.65 -2.25 -13.96
CA LEU A 105 2.29 -3.63 -14.31
C LEU A 105 0.84 -3.98 -13.93
N PHE A 106 0.21 -3.18 -13.05
CA PHE A 106 -1.11 -3.42 -12.50
C PHE A 106 -2.09 -2.28 -12.81
N SER A 107 -1.80 -1.42 -13.80
CA SER A 107 -2.61 -0.23 -14.12
C SER A 107 -4.05 -0.55 -14.51
N GLU A 108 -4.29 -1.71 -15.10
CA GLU A 108 -5.63 -2.17 -15.49
C GLU A 108 -6.45 -2.76 -14.32
N GLN A 109 -5.81 -2.99 -13.16
CA GLN A 109 -6.40 -3.66 -12.01
C GLN A 109 -6.50 -2.74 -10.79
N VAL A 110 -5.41 -2.06 -10.45
CA VAL A 110 -5.33 -1.18 -9.30
C VAL A 110 -5.81 0.22 -9.72
N GLU A 111 -6.87 0.67 -9.09
CA GLU A 111 -7.47 1.99 -9.34
C GLU A 111 -6.90 3.06 -8.42
N CYS A 112 -6.51 2.68 -7.20
CA CYS A 112 -6.06 3.61 -6.17
C CYS A 112 -4.89 3.05 -5.35
N VAL A 113 -3.91 3.90 -5.08
CA VAL A 113 -2.78 3.61 -4.18
C VAL A 113 -2.74 4.64 -3.05
N VAL A 114 -2.66 4.18 -1.81
CA VAL A 114 -2.43 5.00 -0.63
C VAL A 114 -1.05 4.67 -0.08
N LEU A 115 -0.19 5.67 0.06
CA LEU A 115 1.16 5.55 0.61
C LEU A 115 1.21 6.25 1.97
N ASN A 116 0.94 5.50 3.03
CA ASN A 116 1.12 5.97 4.41
C ASN A 116 2.59 5.76 4.84
N ALA A 117 3.46 6.63 4.34
CA ALA A 117 4.90 6.63 4.61
C ALA A 117 5.43 8.06 4.55
N CYS A 118 6.42 8.39 5.40
CA CYS A 118 6.99 9.72 5.50
C CYS A 118 7.39 10.29 4.13
N TYR A 119 6.89 11.48 3.79
CA TYR A 119 7.21 12.19 2.55
C TYR A 119 6.96 11.36 1.27
N SER A 120 5.92 10.52 1.26
CA SER A 120 5.57 9.67 0.12
C SER A 120 4.99 10.41 -1.10
N GLU A 121 4.90 11.74 -1.06
CA GLU A 121 4.43 12.59 -2.17
C GLU A 121 5.26 12.40 -3.45
N TYR A 122 6.57 12.19 -3.34
CA TYR A 122 7.44 11.96 -4.49
C TYR A 122 7.07 10.68 -5.22
N GLN A 123 6.79 9.61 -4.47
CA GLN A 123 6.34 8.34 -5.06
C GLN A 123 4.94 8.47 -5.64
N ALA A 124 4.06 9.23 -4.98
CA ALA A 124 2.71 9.46 -5.48
C ALA A 124 2.71 10.16 -6.86
N GLN A 125 3.58 11.15 -7.07
CA GLN A 125 3.72 11.87 -8.34
C GLN A 125 4.19 10.99 -9.51
N GLU A 126 4.96 9.95 -9.23
CA GLU A 126 5.44 9.01 -10.25
C GLU A 126 4.45 7.87 -10.51
N ILE A 127 3.79 7.36 -9.47
CA ILE A 127 2.79 6.29 -9.60
C ILE A 127 1.52 6.78 -10.30
N VAL A 128 1.10 8.04 -10.09
CA VAL A 128 -0.13 8.59 -10.68
C VAL A 128 -0.05 8.69 -12.21
N LYS A 129 1.14 8.57 -12.81
CA LYS A 129 1.31 8.45 -14.26
C LYS A 129 0.68 7.16 -14.82
N TYR A 130 0.45 6.16 -13.96
CA TYR A 130 -0.07 4.85 -14.33
C TYR A 130 -1.36 4.47 -13.58
N ILE A 131 -1.55 4.97 -12.36
CA ILE A 131 -2.72 4.69 -11.52
C ILE A 131 -3.62 5.92 -11.41
N ASN A 132 -4.93 5.73 -11.55
CA ASN A 132 -5.91 6.81 -11.59
C ASN A 132 -5.88 7.71 -10.35
N TYR A 133 -5.70 7.13 -9.16
CA TYR A 133 -5.69 7.86 -7.90
C TYR A 133 -4.50 7.45 -7.04
N VAL A 134 -3.74 8.42 -6.54
CA VAL A 134 -2.66 8.16 -5.59
C VAL A 134 -2.68 9.18 -4.46
N ILE A 135 -2.64 8.69 -3.23
CA ILE A 135 -2.55 9.51 -2.01
C ILE A 135 -1.17 9.28 -1.40
N GLY A 136 -0.41 10.36 -1.23
CA GLY A 136 0.87 10.37 -0.55
C GLY A 136 0.91 11.41 0.56
N MET A 137 1.91 11.31 1.43
CA MET A 137 2.17 12.23 2.54
C MET A 137 3.22 13.26 2.15
N SER A 138 2.99 14.52 2.51
CA SER A 138 3.97 15.62 2.34
C SER A 138 4.82 15.87 3.60
N GLN A 139 4.62 15.07 4.66
CA GLN A 139 5.28 15.21 5.95
C GLN A 139 5.69 13.84 6.52
N ALA A 140 6.55 13.87 7.54
CA ALA A 140 6.87 12.68 8.32
C ALA A 140 5.70 12.23 9.22
N ILE A 141 5.73 10.95 9.61
CA ILE A 141 4.87 10.29 10.60
C ILE A 141 5.40 10.58 12.02
#